data_AF-A0A534VKX8-F1
#
_entry.id   AF-A0A534VKX8-F1
#
_cell.length_a   1.000
_cell.length_b   1.000
_cell.length_c   1.000
_cell.angle_alpha   90.00
_cell.angle_beta   90.00
_cell.angle_gamma   90.00
#
_symmetry.space_group_name_H-M   'P 1'
#
loop_
_entity.id
_entity.type
_entity.pdbx_description
1 polymer ?
#
loop_
_entity_poly.entity_id
_entity_poly.type
_entity_poly.pdbx_seq_one_letter_code
_entity_poly.pdbx_strand_id
1 'polypeptide(L)'
;MRAPALQALGPRRGRVAVPLALAGVVLVGWAGTLRLGTAMEGHAAHHAGLAALFAMWAAMAVAMMVPVEAGALVRLARGLRETAWFLAGYLLPWLAFSLAAAALQDWLHAAGLLDATMAASSRWFAAALLAAAGLAQLSPLRQACLARCRAASLIDSDSGGLAGGLRASVSSIACCGLLMLVPFATG
;
A
#
# COMPACT_ATOMS: atom_id res chain seq x y z
N MET A 1 34.40 -28.39 -8.35
CA MET A 1 35.13 -27.15 -8.07
C MET A 1 34.39 -25.99 -8.74
N ARG A 2 33.52 -25.27 -8.01
CA ARG A 2 32.73 -24.15 -8.54
C ARG A 2 33.59 -22.89 -8.51
N ALA A 3 33.67 -22.18 -9.64
CA ALA A 3 34.56 -21.04 -9.83
C ALA A 3 34.31 -19.91 -8.79
N PRO A 4 35.35 -19.40 -8.10
CA PRO A 4 35.23 -18.34 -7.08
C PRO A 4 34.70 -17.01 -7.65
N ALA A 5 34.73 -16.81 -8.98
CA ALA A 5 34.23 -15.62 -9.65
C ALA A 5 32.68 -15.46 -9.57
N LEU A 6 31.91 -16.56 -9.48
CA LEU A 6 30.44 -16.48 -9.36
C LEU A 6 29.98 -16.08 -7.96
N GLN A 7 30.76 -16.39 -6.92
CA GLN A 7 30.46 -15.97 -5.54
C GLN A 7 30.69 -14.47 -5.33
N ALA A 8 31.66 -13.86 -6.02
CA ALA A 8 31.91 -12.42 -5.95
C ALA A 8 30.82 -11.57 -6.65
N LEU A 9 30.10 -12.15 -7.60
CA LEU A 9 28.97 -11.51 -8.30
C LEU A 9 27.64 -11.61 -7.54
N GLY A 10 27.50 -12.58 -6.63
CA GLY A 10 26.30 -12.80 -5.82
C GLY A 10 25.85 -11.57 -5.00
N PRO A 11 26.74 -10.89 -4.25
CA PRO A 11 26.40 -9.71 -3.46
C PRO A 11 26.04 -8.49 -4.32
N ARG A 12 26.67 -8.36 -5.50
CA ARG A 12 26.41 -7.25 -6.44
C ARG A 12 25.10 -7.44 -7.21
N ARG A 13 24.78 -8.68 -7.59
CA ARG A 13 23.48 -9.00 -8.22
C ARG A 13 22.31 -8.76 -7.27
N GLY A 14 22.40 -9.13 -6.00
CA GLY A 14 21.35 -8.85 -5.01
C GLY A 14 21.08 -7.36 -4.83
N ARG A 15 22.12 -6.52 -4.84
CA ARG A 15 22.02 -5.06 -4.72
C ARG A 15 21.32 -4.37 -5.89
N VAL A 16 21.30 -4.97 -7.08
CA VAL A 16 20.67 -4.39 -8.29
C VAL A 16 19.34 -5.10 -8.61
N ALA A 17 19.25 -6.40 -8.37
CA ALA A 17 18.05 -7.18 -8.65
C ALA A 17 16.88 -6.81 -7.73
N VAL A 18 17.13 -6.55 -6.45
CA VAL A 18 16.07 -6.15 -5.50
C VAL A 18 15.46 -4.79 -5.86
N PRO A 19 16.22 -3.70 -6.08
CA PRO A 19 15.61 -2.42 -6.48
C PRO A 19 14.94 -2.50 -7.85
N LEU A 20 15.46 -3.28 -8.80
CA LEU A 20 14.78 -3.49 -10.09
C LEU A 20 13.45 -4.25 -9.93
N ALA A 21 13.43 -5.29 -9.10
CA ALA A 21 12.20 -6.03 -8.80
C ALA A 21 11.17 -5.14 -8.10
N LEU A 22 11.60 -4.30 -7.14
CA LEU A 22 10.73 -3.34 -6.47
C LEU A 22 10.19 -2.29 -7.44
N ALA A 23 11.03 -1.75 -8.32
CA ALA A 23 10.60 -0.83 -9.36
C ALA A 23 9.59 -1.49 -10.30
N GLY A 24 9.81 -2.75 -10.69
CA GLY A 24 8.85 -3.54 -11.47
C GLY A 24 7.51 -3.70 -10.77
N VAL A 25 7.50 -4.07 -9.49
CA VAL A 25 6.27 -4.21 -8.68
C VAL A 25 5.52 -2.88 -8.57
N VAL A 26 6.23 -1.78 -8.33
CA VAL A 26 5.63 -0.44 -8.24
C VAL A 26 5.04 0.00 -9.58
N LEU A 27 5.74 -0.22 -10.69
CA LEU A 27 5.27 0.11 -12.04
C LEU A 27 4.04 -0.73 -12.42
N VAL A 28 4.04 -2.02 -12.10
CA VAL A 28 2.88 -2.90 -12.32
C VAL A 28 1.69 -2.47 -11.48
N GLY A 29 1.91 -2.12 -10.21
CA GLY A 29 0.87 -1.59 -9.32
C GLY A 29 0.23 -0.33 -9.91
N TRP A 30 1.05 0.65 -10.29
CA TRP A 30 0.57 1.89 -10.94
C TRP A 30 -0.18 1.64 -12.25
N ALA A 31 0.35 0.78 -13.12
CA ALA A 31 -0.32 0.42 -14.36
C ALA A 31 -1.67 -0.27 -14.09
N GLY A 32 -1.76 -1.09 -13.04
CA GLY A 32 -3.00 -1.70 -12.57
C GLY A 32 -4.02 -0.65 -12.13
N THR A 33 -3.63 0.29 -11.27
CA THR A 33 -4.50 1.37 -10.81
C THR A 33 -5.04 2.22 -11.95
N LEU A 34 -4.18 2.63 -12.90
CA LEU A 34 -4.60 3.44 -14.06
C LEU A 34 -5.54 2.67 -14.99
N ARG A 35 -5.28 1.38 -15.21
CA ARG A 35 -6.14 0.53 -16.04
C ARG A 35 -7.50 0.28 -15.39
N LEU A 36 -7.53 0.04 -14.08
CA LEU A 36 -8.77 -0.18 -13.35
C LEU A 36 -9.60 1.12 -13.27
N GLY A 37 -8.96 2.26 -13.02
CA GLY A 37 -9.61 3.57 -13.01
C GLY A 37 -10.25 3.91 -14.37
N THR A 38 -9.47 3.85 -15.44
CA THR A 38 -10.00 4.11 -16.81
C THR A 38 -11.05 3.10 -17.27
N ALA A 39 -10.98 1.84 -16.80
CA ALA A 39 -12.01 0.85 -17.09
C ALA A 39 -13.33 1.17 -16.39
N MET A 40 -13.28 1.67 -15.14
CA MET A 40 -14.46 2.08 -14.39
C MET A 40 -15.12 3.36 -14.94
N GLU A 41 -14.34 4.27 -15.54
CA GLU A 41 -14.87 5.45 -16.24
C GLU A 41 -15.59 5.09 -17.55
N GLY A 42 -15.13 4.05 -18.27
CA GLY A 42 -15.61 3.70 -19.61
C GLY A 42 -16.76 2.68 -19.68
N HIS A 43 -16.91 1.80 -18.68
CA HIS A 43 -17.98 0.80 -18.63
C HIS A 43 -18.73 0.95 -17.31
N ALA A 44 -19.98 1.45 -17.39
CA ALA A 44 -20.98 1.48 -16.31
C ALA A 44 -20.44 1.02 -14.94
N ALA A 45 -19.87 1.95 -14.18
CA ALA A 45 -19.49 1.80 -12.78
C ALA A 45 -20.60 1.16 -11.90
N HIS A 46 -21.82 1.14 -12.43
CA HIS A 46 -22.99 0.43 -11.94
C HIS A 46 -22.80 -1.07 -11.62
N HIS A 47 -21.78 -1.75 -12.16
CA HIS A 47 -21.48 -3.18 -11.90
C HIS A 47 -20.02 -3.43 -11.50
N ALA A 48 -19.31 -2.42 -10.97
CA ALA A 48 -18.01 -2.63 -10.36
C ALA A 48 -18.20 -3.47 -9.08
N GLY A 49 -18.26 -4.79 -9.24
CA GLY A 49 -18.44 -5.70 -8.11
C GLY A 49 -17.29 -5.54 -7.12
N LEU A 50 -17.52 -5.96 -5.87
CA LEU A 50 -16.54 -5.90 -4.77
C LEU A 50 -15.13 -6.36 -5.17
N ALA A 51 -15.01 -7.33 -6.08
CA ALA A 51 -13.73 -7.81 -6.60
C ALA A 51 -12.94 -6.75 -7.40
N ALA A 52 -13.62 -5.92 -8.21
CA ALA A 52 -12.99 -4.84 -8.97
C ALA A 52 -12.54 -3.70 -8.04
N LEU A 53 -13.39 -3.31 -7.09
CA LEU A 53 -13.04 -2.34 -6.04
C LEU A 53 -11.84 -2.84 -5.22
N PHE A 54 -11.88 -4.10 -4.78
CA PHE A 54 -10.76 -4.72 -4.08
C PHE A 54 -9.47 -4.70 -4.90
N ALA A 55 -9.53 -5.06 -6.19
CA ALA A 55 -8.37 -5.05 -7.07
C ALA A 55 -7.77 -3.65 -7.22
N MET A 56 -8.62 -2.62 -7.33
CA MET A 56 -8.20 -1.22 -7.39
C MET A 56 -7.50 -0.78 -6.10
N TRP A 57 -8.13 -1.03 -4.94
CA TRP A 57 -7.55 -0.72 -3.63
C TRP A 57 -6.24 -1.45 -3.39
N ALA A 58 -6.17 -2.73 -3.75
CA ALA A 58 -4.96 -3.54 -3.62
C ALA A 58 -3.83 -3.02 -4.52
N ALA A 59 -4.12 -2.69 -5.79
CA ALA A 59 -3.15 -2.12 -6.71
C ALA A 59 -2.60 -0.77 -6.21
N MET A 60 -3.48 0.10 -5.74
CA MET A 60 -3.11 1.39 -5.15
C MET A 60 -2.26 1.22 -3.88
N ALA A 61 -2.65 0.31 -2.98
CA ALA A 61 -1.90 0.01 -1.77
C ALA A 61 -0.49 -0.51 -2.09
N VAL A 62 -0.36 -1.45 -3.03
CA VAL A 62 0.95 -1.97 -3.49
C VAL A 62 1.80 -0.84 -4.10
N ALA A 63 1.22 -0.04 -5.00
CA ALA A 63 1.93 1.02 -5.70
C ALA A 63 2.52 2.07 -4.74
N MET A 64 1.77 2.44 -3.71
CA MET A 64 2.14 3.52 -2.79
C MET A 64 2.96 3.06 -1.58
N MET A 65 2.77 1.81 -1.11
CA MET A 65 3.36 1.36 0.15
C MET A 65 4.65 0.57 -0.02
N VAL A 66 4.84 -0.11 -1.15
CA VAL A 66 6.13 -0.77 -1.46
C VAL A 66 7.32 0.21 -1.47
N PRO A 67 7.21 1.45 -2.01
CA PRO A 67 8.27 2.45 -1.93
C PRO A 67 8.64 2.88 -0.50
N VAL A 68 7.68 2.86 0.44
CA VAL A 68 7.89 3.31 1.82
C VAL A 68 8.88 2.41 2.55
N GLU A 69 8.81 1.09 2.30
CA GLU A 69 9.71 0.09 2.89
C GLU A 69 10.92 -0.25 2.00
N ALA A 70 11.12 0.46 0.88
CA ALA A 70 12.20 0.17 -0.06
C ALA A 70 13.58 0.18 0.62
N GLY A 71 13.79 1.07 1.60
CA GLY A 71 15.03 1.11 2.38
C GLY A 71 15.27 -0.16 3.19
N ALA A 72 14.25 -0.72 3.83
CA ALA A 72 14.36 -1.98 4.58
C ALA A 72 14.58 -3.18 3.64
N LEU A 73 13.86 -3.22 2.52
CA LEU A 73 13.96 -4.28 1.51
C LEU A 73 15.35 -4.33 0.85
N VAL A 74 15.97 -3.18 0.57
CA VAL A 74 17.34 -3.11 0.04
C VAL A 74 18.38 -3.56 1.07
N ARG A 75 18.17 -3.33 2.37
CA ARG A 75 19.06 -3.85 3.43
C ARG A 75 18.94 -5.37 3.61
N LEU A 76 17.72 -5.90 3.50
CA LEU A 76 17.43 -7.34 3.55
C LEU A 76 17.87 -8.11 2.30
N ALA A 77 18.30 -7.43 1.24
CA ALA A 77 18.76 -8.00 -0.04
C ALA A 77 19.95 -8.98 0.06
N ARG A 78 20.46 -9.25 1.26
CA ARG A 78 21.41 -10.35 1.52
C ARG A 78 20.75 -11.74 1.38
N GLY A 79 19.42 -11.85 1.45
CA GLY A 79 18.66 -13.09 1.26
C GLY A 79 17.32 -12.85 0.54
N LEU A 80 17.13 -13.45 -0.65
CA LEU A 80 15.91 -13.27 -1.46
C LEU A 80 14.67 -13.84 -0.79
N ARG A 81 14.83 -14.94 -0.05
CA ARG A 81 13.73 -15.63 0.63
C ARG A 81 13.21 -14.80 1.81
N GLU A 82 14.13 -14.23 2.59
CA GLU A 82 13.84 -13.38 3.75
C GLU A 82 13.18 -12.07 3.31
N THR A 83 13.67 -11.49 2.20
CA THR A 83 13.06 -10.32 1.55
C THR A 83 11.64 -10.62 1.08
N ALA A 84 11.40 -11.78 0.46
CA ALA A 84 10.08 -12.18 -0.01
C ALA A 84 9.09 -12.39 1.16
N TRP A 85 9.52 -13.04 2.25
CA TRP A 85 8.69 -13.22 3.44
C TRP A 85 8.38 -11.91 4.14
N PHE A 86 9.34 -10.99 4.23
CA PHE A 86 9.09 -9.65 4.75
C PHE A 86 8.06 -8.91 3.89
N LEU A 87 8.23 -8.91 2.57
CA LEU A 87 7.29 -8.26 1.65
C LEU A 87 5.89 -8.88 1.75
N ALA A 88 5.79 -10.21 1.84
CA ALA A 88 4.50 -10.89 2.03
C ALA A 88 3.83 -10.49 3.36
N GLY A 89 4.59 -10.43 4.45
CA GLY A 89 4.10 -9.98 5.75
C GLY A 89 3.70 -8.52 5.73
N TYR A 90 4.36 -7.70 4.92
CA TYR A 90 4.02 -6.30 4.75
C TYR A 90 2.73 -6.10 3.96
N LEU A 91 2.55 -6.84 2.87
CA LEU A 91 1.39 -6.71 1.99
C LEU A 91 0.13 -7.35 2.57
N LEU A 92 0.23 -8.40 3.40
CA LEU A 92 -0.95 -9.13 3.89
C LEU A 92 -1.95 -8.22 4.66
N PRO A 93 -1.54 -7.38 5.64
CA PRO A 93 -2.46 -6.46 6.30
C PRO A 93 -2.99 -5.37 5.36
N TRP A 94 -2.20 -4.94 4.37
CA TRP A 94 -2.65 -3.99 3.35
C TRP A 94 -3.71 -4.57 2.43
N LEU A 95 -3.64 -5.86 2.10
CA LEU A 95 -4.70 -6.55 1.36
C LEU A 95 -5.96 -6.66 2.22
N ALA A 96 -5.85 -7.00 3.50
CA ALA A 96 -6.98 -7.00 4.42
C ALA A 96 -7.63 -5.61 4.53
N PHE A 97 -6.81 -4.56 4.62
CA PHE A 97 -7.28 -3.17 4.58
C PHE A 97 -7.98 -2.83 3.27
N SER A 98 -7.42 -3.25 2.14
CA SER A 98 -7.99 -3.03 0.80
C SER A 98 -9.36 -3.67 0.65
N LEU A 99 -9.55 -4.87 1.23
CA LEU A 99 -10.85 -5.54 1.26
C LEU A 99 -11.85 -4.78 2.12
N ALA A 100 -11.43 -4.31 3.30
CA ALA A 100 -12.28 -3.50 4.17
C ALA A 100 -12.67 -2.16 3.50
N ALA A 101 -11.74 -1.51 2.81
CA ALA A 101 -11.98 -0.27 2.08
C ALA A 101 -12.94 -0.49 0.89
N ALA A 102 -12.74 -1.57 0.13
CA ALA A 102 -13.65 -1.94 -0.96
C ALA A 102 -15.07 -2.24 -0.45
N ALA A 103 -15.21 -2.99 0.65
CA ALA A 103 -16.50 -3.29 1.26
C ALA A 103 -17.17 -2.02 1.81
N LEU A 104 -16.39 -1.11 2.39
CA LEU A 104 -16.91 0.18 2.84
C LEU A 104 -17.37 1.05 1.67
N GLN A 105 -16.62 1.07 0.57
CA GLN A 105 -16.98 1.83 -0.63
C GLN A 105 -18.25 1.30 -1.27
N ASP A 106 -18.37 -0.02 -1.40
CA ASP A 106 -19.57 -0.70 -1.88
C ASP A 106 -20.79 -0.41 -0.98
N TRP A 107 -20.62 -0.48 0.34
CA TRP A 107 -21.68 -0.16 1.30
C TRP A 107 -22.11 1.31 1.24
N LEU A 108 -21.16 2.25 1.15
CA LEU A 108 -21.46 3.69 1.03
C LEU A 108 -22.20 4.01 -0.28
N HIS A 109 -21.82 3.34 -1.37
CA HIS A 109 -22.54 3.45 -2.64
C HIS A 109 -23.96 2.89 -2.54
N ALA A 110 -24.13 1.70 -1.96
CA ALA A 110 -25.45 1.11 -1.72
C ALA A 110 -26.34 1.98 -0.79
N ALA A 111 -25.74 2.72 0.14
CA ALA A 111 -26.42 3.68 1.00
C ALA A 111 -26.75 5.02 0.33
N GLY A 112 -26.35 5.24 -0.93
CA GLY A 112 -26.56 6.50 -1.66
C GLY A 112 -25.65 7.66 -1.25
N LEU A 113 -24.61 7.37 -0.46
CA LEU A 113 -23.61 8.35 -0.02
C LEU A 113 -22.51 8.57 -1.05
N LEU A 114 -22.36 7.63 -2.00
CA LEU A 114 -21.50 7.78 -3.18
C LEU A 114 -22.35 7.76 -4.46
N ASP A 115 -21.96 8.56 -5.45
CA ASP A 115 -22.62 8.61 -6.75
C ASP A 115 -22.13 7.48 -7.70
N ALA A 116 -22.55 7.52 -8.96
CA ALA A 116 -22.14 6.55 -9.97
C ALA A 116 -20.64 6.58 -10.29
N THR A 117 -19.93 7.65 -9.94
CA THR A 117 -18.47 7.74 -10.06
C THR A 117 -17.75 7.23 -8.80
N MET A 118 -18.49 6.70 -7.83
CA MET A 118 -18.00 6.29 -6.51
C MET A 118 -17.40 7.43 -5.69
N ALA A 119 -17.74 8.68 -6.05
CA ALA A 119 -17.37 9.89 -5.33
C ALA A 119 -18.50 10.30 -4.37
N ALA A 120 -18.16 11.09 -3.35
CA ALA A 120 -19.14 11.57 -2.37
C ALA A 120 -20.31 12.33 -3.03
N SER A 121 -21.54 11.86 -2.80
CA SER A 121 -22.76 12.41 -3.41
C SER A 121 -23.15 13.80 -2.89
N SER A 122 -22.55 14.25 -1.78
CA SER A 122 -22.81 15.54 -1.15
C SER A 122 -21.52 16.27 -0.79
N ARG A 123 -21.46 17.57 -1.10
CA ARG A 123 -20.36 18.46 -0.70
C ARG A 123 -20.07 18.44 0.80
N TRP A 124 -21.11 18.24 1.62
CA TRP A 124 -20.97 18.20 3.08
C TRP A 124 -20.33 16.89 3.56
N PHE A 125 -20.65 15.78 2.90
CA PHE A 125 -20.03 14.49 3.19
C PHE A 125 -18.57 14.46 2.73
N ALA A 126 -18.29 14.98 1.53
CA ALA A 126 -16.92 15.18 1.05
C ALA A 126 -16.10 16.07 1.99
N ALA A 127 -16.66 17.21 2.42
CA ALA A 127 -16.00 18.11 3.36
C ALA A 127 -15.74 17.45 4.72
N ALA A 128 -16.66 16.62 5.24
CA ALA A 128 -16.48 15.90 6.48
C ALA A 128 -15.35 14.85 6.38
N LEU A 129 -15.29 14.09 5.29
CA LEU A 129 -14.21 13.13 5.02
C LEU A 129 -12.85 13.83 4.92
N LEU A 130 -12.77 14.93 4.18
CA LEU A 130 -11.54 15.73 4.03
C LEU A 130 -11.14 16.41 5.33
N ALA A 131 -12.09 16.91 6.12
CA ALA A 131 -11.82 17.47 7.44
C ALA A 131 -11.28 16.41 8.41
N ALA A 132 -11.86 15.21 8.41
CA ALA A 132 -11.37 14.09 9.21
C ALA A 132 -9.93 13.69 8.79
N ALA A 133 -9.67 13.59 7.49
CA ALA A 133 -8.34 13.31 6.96
C ALA A 133 -7.33 14.42 7.32
N GLY A 134 -7.71 15.69 7.19
CA GLY A 134 -6.89 16.85 7.51
C GLY A 134 -6.56 16.94 9.00
N LEU A 135 -7.54 16.72 9.88
CA LEU A 135 -7.34 16.66 11.33
C LEU A 135 -6.42 15.50 11.71
N ALA A 136 -6.61 14.34 11.09
CA ALA A 136 -5.71 13.21 11.27
C ALA A 136 -4.28 13.56 10.82
N GLN A 137 -4.12 14.31 9.74
CA GLN A 137 -2.82 14.71 9.20
C GLN A 137 -2.08 15.71 10.10
N LEU A 138 -2.81 16.64 10.71
CA LEU A 138 -2.29 17.70 11.59
C LEU A 138 -2.12 17.26 13.06
N SER A 139 -2.56 16.06 13.41
CA SER A 139 -2.48 15.58 14.78
C SER A 139 -1.02 15.36 15.24
N PRO A 140 -0.58 15.91 16.39
CA PRO A 140 0.76 15.68 16.93
C PRO A 140 0.99 14.20 17.28
N LEU A 141 -0.07 13.44 17.57
CA LEU A 141 -0.02 11.99 17.74
C LEU A 141 0.46 11.29 16.46
N ARG A 142 0.03 11.77 15.28
CA ARG A 142 0.47 11.22 13.99
C ARG A 142 1.94 11.52 13.73
N GLN A 143 2.41 12.72 14.04
CA GLN A 143 3.82 13.07 13.88
C GLN A 143 4.74 12.19 14.75
N ALA A 144 4.34 11.95 16.01
CA ALA A 144 5.05 11.03 16.90
C ALA A 144 4.98 9.57 16.40
N CYS A 145 3.83 9.14 15.87
CA CYS A 145 3.64 7.82 15.25
C CYS A 145 4.58 7.63 14.05
N LEU A 146 4.67 8.62 13.16
CA LEU A 146 5.54 8.61 11.98
C LEU A 146 7.03 8.58 12.35
N ALA A 147 7.44 9.36 13.35
CA ALA A 147 8.82 9.36 13.84
C ALA A 147 9.21 7.97 14.37
N ARG A 148 8.33 7.36 15.17
CA ARG A 148 8.51 5.98 15.67
C ARG A 148 8.51 4.96 14.54
N CYS A 149 7.63 5.08 13.54
CA CYS A 149 7.61 4.16 12.39
C CYS A 149 8.90 4.21 11.59
N ARG A 150 9.43 5.42 11.31
CA ARG A 150 10.69 5.57 10.59
C ARG A 150 11.85 4.99 11.39
N ALA A 151 11.93 5.29 12.69
CA ALA A 151 12.94 4.73 13.58
C ALA A 151 12.84 3.20 13.69
N ALA A 152 11.62 2.66 13.85
CA ALA A 152 11.38 1.23 13.90
C ALA A 152 11.72 0.54 12.57
N SER A 153 11.37 1.09 11.41
CA SER A 153 11.77 0.49 10.11
C SER A 153 13.29 0.41 9.94
N LEU A 154 14.04 1.30 10.59
CA LEU A 154 15.51 1.29 10.59
C LEU A 154 16.07 0.23 11.54
N ILE A 155 15.49 0.09 12.74
CA ILE A 155 15.94 -0.85 13.79
C ILE A 155 15.47 -2.28 13.50
N ASP A 156 14.20 -2.45 13.09
CA ASP A 156 13.56 -3.74 12.83
C ASP A 156 13.93 -4.31 11.45
N SER A 157 14.68 -3.58 10.62
CA SER A 157 15.19 -4.11 9.33
C SER A 157 16.22 -5.22 9.47
N ASP A 158 16.70 -5.50 10.69
CA ASP A 158 17.48 -6.69 11.00
C ASP A 158 16.58 -7.89 11.36
N SER A 159 15.29 -7.68 11.67
CA SER A 159 14.29 -8.72 11.86
C SER A 159 13.59 -9.07 10.53
N GLY A 160 14.36 -9.66 9.61
CA GLY A 160 13.84 -10.16 8.34
C GLY A 160 12.70 -11.19 8.51
N GLY A 161 11.94 -11.40 7.44
CA GLY A 161 10.86 -12.40 7.41
C GLY A 161 9.47 -11.87 7.76
N LEU A 162 8.49 -12.78 7.83
CA LEU A 162 7.06 -12.47 7.86
C LEU A 162 6.66 -11.60 9.05
N ALA A 163 7.17 -11.90 10.25
CA ALA A 163 6.82 -11.18 11.47
C ALA A 163 7.32 -9.73 11.48
N GLY A 164 8.47 -9.45 10.87
CA GLY A 164 8.99 -8.08 10.70
C GLY A 164 8.12 -7.29 9.73
N GLY A 165 7.74 -7.91 8.60
CA GLY A 165 6.83 -7.31 7.62
C GLY A 165 5.45 -6.98 8.21
N LEU A 166 4.88 -7.89 9.00
CA LEU A 166 3.58 -7.68 9.66
C LEU A 166 3.62 -6.49 10.64
N ARG A 167 4.66 -6.41 11.48
CA ARG A 167 4.83 -5.28 12.41
C ARG A 167 4.96 -3.96 11.68
N ALA A 168 5.78 -3.91 10.63
CA ALA A 168 5.95 -2.72 9.80
C ALA A 168 4.63 -2.27 9.16
N SER A 169 3.86 -3.21 8.59
CA SER A 169 2.58 -2.92 7.95
C SER A 169 1.52 -2.42 8.92
N VAL A 170 1.33 -3.10 10.07
CA VAL A 170 0.37 -2.68 11.10
C VAL A 170 0.71 -1.27 11.62
N SER A 171 1.99 -1.00 11.86
CA SER A 171 2.44 0.33 12.28
C SER A 171 2.17 1.40 11.23
N SER A 172 2.40 1.08 9.95
CA SER A 172 2.11 1.98 8.82
C SER A 172 0.61 2.27 8.68
N ILE A 173 -0.24 1.23 8.75
CA ILE A 173 -1.70 1.36 8.71
C ILE A 173 -2.20 2.18 9.89
N ALA A 174 -1.65 2.00 11.10
CA ALA A 174 -2.04 2.81 12.26
C ALA A 174 -1.70 4.30 12.10
N CYS A 175 -0.57 4.65 11.48
CA CYS A 175 -0.18 6.06 11.32
C CYS A 175 -0.76 6.75 10.07
N CYS A 176 -1.11 5.99 9.02
CA CYS A 176 -1.51 6.54 7.72
C CYS A 176 -2.89 6.08 7.24
N GLY A 177 -3.52 5.09 7.87
CA GLY A 177 -4.77 4.49 7.43
C GLY A 177 -5.93 5.49 7.34
N LEU A 178 -5.98 6.52 8.20
CA LEU A 178 -7.00 7.57 8.10
C LEU A 178 -6.88 8.48 6.86
N LEU A 179 -5.69 8.60 6.25
CA LEU A 179 -5.53 9.37 5.02
C LEU A 179 -6.17 8.68 3.81
N MET A 180 -6.46 7.38 3.92
CA MET A 180 -7.19 6.63 2.91
C MET A 180 -8.69 6.97 2.89
N LEU A 181 -9.16 7.92 3.70
CA LEU A 181 -10.49 8.50 3.57
C LEU A 181 -10.59 9.48 2.39
N VAL A 182 -9.46 9.99 1.89
CA VAL A 182 -9.43 10.99 0.80
C VAL A 182 -10.02 10.44 -0.52
N PRO A 183 -9.67 9.22 -0.99
CA PRO A 183 -10.27 8.64 -2.20
C PRO A 183 -11.79 8.57 -2.16
N PHE A 184 -12.40 8.31 -0.99
CA PHE A 184 -13.87 8.30 -0.86
C PHE A 184 -14.51 9.67 -1.10
N ALA A 185 -13.76 10.76 -0.92
CA ALA A 185 -14.25 12.11 -1.17
C ALA A 185 -14.15 12.50 -2.65
N THR A 186 -13.15 11.98 -3.37
CA THR A 186 -12.85 12.39 -4.75
C THR A 186 -13.34 11.43 -5.82
N GLY A 187 -13.61 10.16 -5.47
CA GLY A 187 -13.68 9.06 -6.43
C GLY A 187 -12.28 8.56 -6.76
#